data_AF-A0A535KAV3-F1
#
_entry.id   AF-A0A535KAV3-F1
#
_cell.length_a   1.000
_cell.length_b   1.000
_cell.length_c   1.000
_cell.angle_alpha   90.00
_cell.angle_beta   90.00
_cell.angle_gamma   90.00
#
_symmetry.space_group_name_H-M   'P 1'
#
loop_
_entity.id
_entity.type
_entity.pdbx_description
1 polymer ?
#
loop_
_entity_poly.entity_id
_entity_poly.type
_entity_poly.pdbx_seq_one_letter_code
_entity_poly.pdbx_strand_id
1 'polypeptide(L)'
;MWRERMRNALTDLSEGREPTPPPENTDEVNDAELPNGIGTPLADAAARSDHLLSEIIELYGRVGERTFDWYSAKNTTEAVLRNSYLHPRVHLFEYLRENGEQDPANELFEDMFADMQAAGAPPMIMTTAQYNLACARSRQGRKDDALTLLEDALTARPEMREAAAEDPDLEPLRDDPRFQELIKT
;
A
#
# COMPACT_ATOMS: atom_id res chain seq x y z
N MET A 1 -5.67 1.65 16.26
CA MET A 1 -5.53 0.97 14.94
C MET A 1 -5.23 1.95 13.78
N TRP A 2 -4.59 1.52 12.69
CA TRP A 2 -4.13 2.43 11.60
C TRP A 2 -5.22 3.15 10.82
N ARG A 3 -6.32 2.49 10.49
CA ARG A 3 -7.44 3.12 9.76
C ARG A 3 -8.13 4.20 10.59
N GLU A 4 -8.27 3.96 11.89
CA GLU A 4 -8.81 4.94 12.84
C GLU A 4 -7.91 6.19 12.95
N ARG A 5 -6.59 6.04 12.91
CA ARG A 5 -5.66 7.19 12.88
C ARG A 5 -5.87 8.04 11.62
N MET A 6 -6.01 7.41 10.45
CA MET A 6 -6.33 8.12 9.20
C MET A 6 -7.69 8.84 9.29
N ARG A 7 -8.72 8.15 9.77
CA ARG A 7 -10.06 8.71 10.02
C ARG A 7 -10.02 9.94 10.93
N ASN A 8 -9.27 9.86 12.03
CA ASN A 8 -9.12 10.97 12.98
C ASN A 8 -8.40 12.16 12.35
N ALA A 9 -7.32 11.92 11.60
CA ALA A 9 -6.61 12.98 10.88
C ALA A 9 -7.51 13.69 9.85
N LEU A 10 -8.34 12.95 9.12
CA LEU A 10 -9.33 13.55 8.21
C LEU A 10 -10.45 14.29 8.96
N THR A 11 -10.82 13.83 10.16
CA THR A 11 -11.78 14.53 11.03
C THR A 11 -11.21 15.89 11.44
N ASP A 12 -9.95 15.94 11.88
CA ASP A 12 -9.26 17.19 12.21
C ASP A 12 -9.25 18.15 11.02
N LEU A 13 -8.88 17.68 9.82
CA LEU A 13 -8.94 18.48 8.59
C LEU A 13 -10.35 19.01 8.30
N SER A 14 -11.37 18.17 8.48
CA SER A 14 -12.77 18.56 8.21
C SER A 14 -13.29 19.63 9.17
N GLU A 15 -12.71 19.68 10.37
CA GLU A 15 -13.07 20.62 11.44
C GLU A 15 -12.12 21.83 11.49
N GLY A 16 -11.20 21.95 10.52
CA GLY A 16 -10.25 23.05 10.42
C GLY A 16 -9.14 23.02 11.47
N ARG A 17 -8.90 21.87 12.10
CA ARG A 17 -7.79 21.64 13.02
C ARG A 17 -6.55 21.13 12.30
N GLU A 18 -5.41 21.32 12.93
CA GLU A 18 -4.17 20.67 12.53
C GLU A 18 -4.26 19.16 12.81
N PRO A 19 -4.06 18.29 11.79
CA PRO A 19 -4.14 16.85 12.00
C PRO A 19 -2.99 16.34 12.85
N THR A 20 -3.28 15.34 13.68
CA THR A 20 -2.21 14.60 14.37
C THR A 20 -1.34 13.88 13.32
N PRO A 21 -0.01 14.11 13.29
CA PRO A 21 0.87 13.45 12.34
C PRO A 21 0.93 11.94 12.60
N PRO A 22 1.25 11.12 11.59
CA PRO A 22 1.45 9.70 11.81
C PRO A 22 2.67 9.47 12.73
N PRO A 23 2.65 8.41 13.55
CA PRO A 23 3.76 8.10 14.45
C PRO A 23 5.01 7.73 13.66
N GLU A 24 6.18 8.17 14.14
CA GLU A 24 7.48 7.84 13.52
C GLU A 24 7.83 6.36 13.70
N ASN A 25 7.58 5.81 14.89
CA ASN A 25 7.84 4.40 15.21
C ASN A 25 6.58 3.55 15.00
N THR A 26 6.50 2.87 13.86
CA THR A 26 5.34 2.03 13.52
C THR A 26 5.29 0.75 14.36
N ASP A 27 6.44 0.16 14.70
CA ASP A 27 6.53 -1.08 15.47
C ASP A 27 6.05 -0.88 16.91
N GLU A 28 6.50 0.19 17.57
CA GLU A 28 6.04 0.51 18.93
C GLU A 28 4.51 0.71 18.98
N VAL A 29 3.95 1.35 17.95
CA VAL A 29 2.50 1.53 17.85
C VAL A 29 1.79 0.21 17.61
N ASN A 30 2.32 -0.66 16.74
CA ASN A 30 1.75 -1.99 16.51
C ASN A 30 1.78 -2.83 17.78
N ASP A 31 2.91 -2.85 18.49
CA ASP A 31 3.10 -3.59 19.74
C ASP A 31 2.14 -3.12 20.84
N ALA A 32 1.92 -1.80 20.95
CA ALA A 32 0.97 -1.23 21.90
C ALA A 32 -0.50 -1.52 21.54
N GLU A 33 -0.82 -1.70 20.25
CA GLU A 33 -2.18 -1.95 19.77
C GLU A 33 -2.55 -3.44 19.81
N LEU A 34 -1.57 -4.34 19.63
CA LEU A 34 -1.80 -5.79 19.55
C LEU A 34 -2.57 -6.35 20.77
N PRO A 35 -2.27 -5.99 22.03
CA PRO A 35 -3.03 -6.45 23.19
C PRO A 35 -4.51 -6.05 23.16
N ASN A 36 -4.84 -4.91 22.55
CA ASN A 36 -6.22 -4.42 22.47
C ASN A 36 -7.09 -5.25 21.52
N GLY A 37 -6.47 -6.01 20.61
CA GLY A 37 -7.16 -6.94 19.71
C GLY A 37 -7.41 -8.33 20.32
N ILE A 38 -6.75 -8.68 21.44
CA ILE A 38 -6.83 -10.02 22.01
C ILE A 38 -8.27 -10.33 22.42
N GLY A 39 -8.81 -11.44 21.91
CA GLY A 39 -10.17 -11.89 22.18
C GLY A 39 -11.25 -11.20 21.35
N THR A 40 -10.89 -10.27 20.46
CA THR A 40 -11.83 -9.69 19.48
C THR A 40 -12.13 -10.71 18.38
N PRO A 41 -13.40 -11.09 18.14
CA PRO A 41 -13.75 -11.93 17.01
C PRO A 41 -13.34 -11.29 15.67
N LEU A 42 -12.85 -12.09 14.72
CA LEU A 42 -12.45 -11.58 13.41
C LEU A 42 -13.60 -10.87 12.68
N ALA A 43 -14.85 -11.35 12.85
CA ALA A 43 -16.03 -10.71 12.29
C ALA A 43 -16.25 -9.30 12.86
N ASP A 44 -16.00 -9.08 14.15
CA ASP A 44 -16.13 -7.77 14.79
C ASP A 44 -14.99 -6.84 14.36
N ALA A 45 -13.77 -7.37 14.24
CA ALA A 45 -12.63 -6.62 13.71
C ALA A 45 -12.87 -6.19 12.26
N ALA A 46 -13.41 -7.08 11.42
CA ALA A 46 -13.79 -6.77 10.04
C ALA A 46 -14.91 -5.71 9.98
N ALA A 47 -15.98 -5.87 10.77
CA ALA A 47 -17.08 -4.90 10.82
C ALA A 47 -16.61 -3.51 11.25
N ARG A 48 -15.70 -3.43 12.25
CA ARG A 48 -15.07 -2.16 12.64
C ARG A 48 -14.23 -1.57 11.51
N SER A 49 -13.46 -2.41 10.81
CA SER A 49 -12.66 -2.03 9.66
C SER A 49 -13.53 -1.41 8.56
N ASP A 50 -14.63 -2.06 8.21
CA ASP A 50 -15.58 -1.61 7.17
C ASP A 50 -16.27 -0.30 7.57
N HIS A 51 -16.72 -0.20 8.82
CA HIS A 51 -17.30 1.02 9.35
C HIS A 51 -16.35 2.22 9.23
N LEU A 52 -15.09 2.05 9.65
CA LEU A 52 -14.08 3.10 9.54
C LEU A 52 -13.75 3.46 8.09
N LEU A 53 -13.81 2.50 7.16
CA LEU A 53 -13.61 2.77 5.74
C LEU A 53 -14.76 3.65 5.20
N SER A 54 -16.01 3.35 5.57
CA SER A 54 -17.15 4.20 5.20
C SER A 54 -16.99 5.62 5.73
N GLU A 55 -16.58 5.80 6.99
CA GLU A 55 -16.34 7.13 7.56
C GLU A 55 -15.22 7.87 6.85
N ILE A 56 -14.12 7.19 6.48
CA ILE A 56 -13.02 7.80 5.70
C ILE A 56 -13.52 8.28 4.34
N ILE A 57 -14.35 7.49 3.65
CA ILE A 57 -14.91 7.88 2.35
C ILE A 57 -15.78 9.14 2.49
N GLU A 58 -16.65 9.19 3.50
CA GLU A 58 -17.49 10.36 3.78
C GLU A 58 -16.67 11.60 4.18
N LEU A 59 -15.65 11.42 5.01
CA LEU A 59 -14.74 12.49 5.40
C LEU A 59 -13.93 13.01 4.22
N TYR A 60 -13.37 12.12 3.40
CA TYR A 60 -12.66 12.49 2.19
C TYR A 60 -13.57 13.24 1.21
N GLY A 61 -14.83 12.83 1.05
CA GLY A 61 -15.82 13.55 0.24
C GLY A 61 -16.09 14.99 0.71
N ARG A 62 -15.92 15.28 2.02
CA ARG A 62 -16.04 16.63 2.58
C ARG A 62 -14.73 17.43 2.50
N VAL A 63 -13.60 16.77 2.76
CA VAL A 63 -12.28 17.41 2.83
C VAL A 63 -11.70 17.68 1.44
N GLY A 64 -11.88 16.74 0.51
CA GLY A 64 -11.32 16.77 -0.83
C GLY A 64 -9.80 16.61 -0.89
N GLU A 65 -9.28 16.74 -2.10
CA GLU A 65 -7.84 16.81 -2.39
C GLU A 65 -7.23 18.07 -1.78
N ARG A 66 -6.21 17.91 -0.94
CA ARG A 66 -5.42 19.02 -0.39
C ARG A 66 -4.08 18.55 0.16
N THR A 67 -3.17 19.50 0.37
CA THR A 67 -1.87 19.25 1.01
C THR A 67 -2.06 18.57 2.36
N PHE A 68 -1.35 17.46 2.56
CA PHE A 68 -1.42 16.64 3.75
C PHE A 68 -0.20 15.73 3.81
N ASP A 69 0.60 15.85 4.87
CA ASP A 69 1.78 15.02 5.04
C ASP A 69 1.43 13.76 5.82
N TRP A 70 1.62 12.61 5.18
CA TRP A 70 1.44 11.29 5.81
C TRP A 70 2.46 10.29 5.28
N TYR A 71 3.59 10.15 5.99
CA TYR A 71 4.77 9.43 5.52
C TYR A 71 5.21 9.93 4.13
N SER A 72 5.18 9.06 3.12
CA SER A 72 5.52 9.40 1.73
C SER A 72 4.40 10.12 0.98
N ALA A 73 3.16 10.11 1.49
CA ALA A 73 2.05 10.81 0.86
C ALA A 73 2.11 12.32 1.16
N LYS A 74 1.84 13.13 0.14
CA LYS A 74 1.90 14.61 0.21
C LYS A 74 0.54 15.29 0.09
N ASN A 75 -0.50 14.50 -0.11
CA ASN A 75 -1.87 14.96 -0.16
C ASN A 75 -2.85 13.92 0.39
N THR A 76 -4.09 14.35 0.61
CA THR A 76 -5.16 13.52 1.18
C THR A 76 -5.49 12.32 0.30
N THR A 77 -5.49 12.47 -1.03
CA THR A 77 -5.80 11.37 -1.96
C THR A 77 -4.78 10.25 -1.88
N GLU A 78 -3.50 10.59 -1.95
CA GLU A 78 -2.40 9.65 -1.79
C GLU A 78 -2.46 8.95 -0.44
N ALA A 79 -2.70 9.71 0.64
CA ALA A 79 -2.74 9.16 1.99
C ALA A 79 -3.92 8.18 2.16
N VAL A 80 -5.11 8.54 1.67
CA VAL A 80 -6.32 7.71 1.75
C VAL A 80 -6.17 6.44 0.91
N LEU A 81 -5.79 6.56 -0.37
CA LEU A 81 -5.60 5.41 -1.26
C LEU A 81 -4.54 4.45 -0.70
N ARG A 82 -3.38 4.99 -0.29
CA ARG A 82 -2.30 4.18 0.27
C ARG A 82 -2.73 3.47 1.56
N ASN A 83 -3.31 4.20 2.53
CA ASN A 83 -3.67 3.65 3.84
C ASN A 83 -4.85 2.67 3.79
N SER A 84 -5.88 2.99 3.00
CA SER A 84 -7.18 2.30 3.07
C SER A 84 -7.46 1.36 1.90
N TYR A 85 -6.71 1.44 0.80
CA TYR A 85 -6.90 0.55 -0.36
C TYR A 85 -5.66 -0.30 -0.68
N LEU A 86 -4.49 0.32 -0.90
CA LEU A 86 -3.29 -0.41 -1.36
C LEU A 86 -2.63 -1.20 -0.23
N HIS A 87 -2.26 -0.55 0.88
CA HIS A 87 -1.51 -1.20 1.95
C HIS A 87 -2.25 -2.40 2.59
N PRO A 88 -3.57 -2.35 2.84
CA PRO A 88 -4.30 -3.53 3.31
C PRO A 88 -4.24 -4.71 2.33
N ARG A 89 -4.20 -4.46 1.01
CA ARG A 89 -4.07 -5.52 0.01
C ARG A 89 -2.71 -6.19 0.02
N VAL A 90 -1.64 -5.47 0.38
CA VAL A 90 -0.32 -6.07 0.62
C VAL A 90 -0.38 -7.07 1.78
N HIS A 91 -1.04 -6.72 2.89
CA HIS A 91 -1.20 -7.67 3.99
C HIS A 91 -2.09 -8.87 3.65
N LEU A 92 -3.15 -8.66 2.85
CA LEU A 92 -4.01 -9.76 2.37
C LEU A 92 -3.24 -10.67 1.40
N PHE A 93 -2.41 -10.10 0.52
CA PHE A 93 -1.51 -10.85 -0.35
C PHE A 93 -0.59 -11.75 0.47
N GLU A 94 0.10 -11.20 1.48
CA GLU A 94 0.99 -11.97 2.34
C GLU A 94 0.25 -13.08 3.08
N TYR A 95 -0.92 -12.76 3.64
CA TYR A 95 -1.74 -13.75 4.33
C TYR A 95 -2.14 -14.92 3.40
N LEU A 96 -2.67 -14.63 2.21
CA LEU A 96 -3.07 -15.67 1.24
C LEU A 96 -1.85 -16.51 0.81
N ARG A 97 -0.72 -15.84 0.57
CA ARG A 97 0.55 -16.49 0.20
C ARG A 97 1.04 -17.45 1.28
N GLU A 98 1.01 -17.03 2.54
CA GLU A 98 1.41 -17.87 3.69
C GLU A 98 0.50 -19.09 3.87
N ASN A 99 -0.75 -19.00 3.42
CA ASN A 99 -1.72 -20.10 3.45
C ASN A 99 -1.72 -20.95 2.16
N GLY A 100 -0.78 -20.70 1.24
CA GLY A 100 -0.65 -21.46 -0.01
C GLY A 100 -1.63 -21.05 -1.12
N GLU A 101 -2.42 -19.99 -0.91
CA GLU A 101 -3.39 -19.47 -1.86
C GLU A 101 -2.72 -18.47 -2.83
N GLN A 102 -1.83 -18.99 -3.67
CA GLN A 102 -1.00 -18.16 -4.57
C GLN A 102 -1.84 -17.43 -5.63
N ASP A 103 -2.81 -18.10 -6.27
CA ASP A 103 -3.61 -17.49 -7.32
C ASP A 103 -4.47 -16.32 -6.78
N PRO A 104 -5.24 -16.49 -5.68
CA PRO A 104 -5.96 -15.37 -5.06
C PRO A 104 -5.05 -14.24 -4.58
N ALA A 105 -3.84 -14.56 -4.07
CA ALA A 105 -2.87 -13.54 -3.69
C ALA A 105 -2.50 -12.69 -4.92
N ASN A 106 -2.10 -13.33 -6.02
CA ASN A 106 -1.72 -12.66 -7.24
C ASN A 106 -2.84 -11.79 -7.83
N GLU A 107 -4.09 -12.30 -7.82
CA GLU A 107 -5.28 -11.55 -8.27
C GLU A 107 -5.44 -10.22 -7.52
N LEU A 108 -5.13 -10.14 -6.22
CA LEU A 108 -5.21 -8.88 -5.47
C LEU A 108 -4.33 -7.76 -6.07
N PHE A 109 -3.14 -8.10 -6.55
CA PHE A 109 -2.25 -7.10 -7.16
C PHE A 109 -2.62 -6.79 -8.60
N GLU A 110 -3.21 -7.74 -9.32
CA GLU A 110 -3.80 -7.49 -10.64
C GLU A 110 -4.98 -6.52 -10.55
N ASP A 111 -5.92 -6.81 -9.65
CA ASP A 111 -7.10 -5.98 -9.40
C ASP A 111 -6.69 -4.60 -8.88
N MET A 112 -5.73 -4.54 -7.95
CA MET A 112 -5.23 -3.27 -7.44
C MET A 112 -4.64 -2.41 -8.57
N PHE A 113 -3.83 -2.99 -9.47
CA PHE A 113 -3.27 -2.25 -10.60
C PHE A 113 -4.36 -1.81 -11.58
N ALA A 114 -5.29 -2.70 -11.92
CA ALA A 114 -6.41 -2.42 -12.83
C ALA A 114 -7.32 -1.30 -12.29
N ASP A 115 -7.67 -1.34 -11.00
CA ASP A 115 -8.49 -0.33 -10.34
C ASP A 115 -7.79 1.03 -10.31
N MET A 116 -6.49 1.06 -9.98
CA MET A 116 -5.73 2.33 -9.98
C MET A 116 -5.61 2.91 -11.39
N GLN A 117 -5.44 2.06 -12.41
CA GLN A 117 -5.42 2.49 -13.80
C GLN A 117 -6.78 3.04 -14.24
N ALA A 118 -7.87 2.33 -13.96
CA ALA A 118 -9.22 2.74 -14.30
C ALA A 118 -9.62 4.06 -13.60
N ALA A 119 -9.18 4.25 -12.35
CA ALA A 119 -9.44 5.46 -11.57
C ALA A 119 -8.56 6.65 -11.97
N GLY A 120 -7.52 6.45 -12.80
CA GLY A 120 -6.55 7.50 -13.11
C GLY A 120 -5.80 7.96 -11.86
N ALA A 121 -5.38 7.01 -11.01
CA ALA A 121 -4.77 7.31 -9.71
C ALA A 121 -3.50 8.19 -9.83
N PRO A 122 -3.17 8.97 -8.79
CA PRO A 122 -1.96 9.80 -8.79
C PRO A 122 -0.69 8.99 -9.09
N PRO A 123 0.34 9.59 -9.71
CA PRO A 123 1.56 8.87 -10.12
C PRO A 123 2.23 8.05 -9.02
N MET A 124 2.29 8.56 -7.78
CA MET A 124 2.86 7.83 -6.64
C MET A 124 2.08 6.55 -6.32
N ILE A 125 0.75 6.62 -6.40
CA ILE A 125 -0.16 5.49 -6.16
C ILE A 125 -0.06 4.47 -7.30
N MET A 126 -0.04 4.95 -8.55
CA MET A 126 0.17 4.09 -9.71
C MET A 126 1.49 3.32 -9.63
N THR A 127 2.58 4.03 -9.30
CA THR A 127 3.91 3.43 -9.16
C THR A 127 3.93 2.36 -8.08
N THR A 128 3.25 2.61 -6.96
CA THR A 128 3.12 1.62 -5.88
C THR A 128 2.37 0.38 -6.34
N ALA A 129 1.28 0.53 -7.11
CA ALA A 129 0.54 -0.61 -7.64
C ALA A 129 1.35 -1.39 -8.69
N GLN A 130 2.06 -0.69 -9.59
CA GLN A 130 2.96 -1.29 -10.58
C GLN A 130 4.06 -2.12 -9.93
N TYR A 131 4.73 -1.57 -8.91
CA TYR A 131 5.80 -2.27 -8.20
C TYR A 131 5.31 -3.56 -7.56
N ASN A 132 4.19 -3.53 -6.82
CA ASN A 132 3.62 -4.73 -6.21
C ASN A 132 3.20 -5.78 -7.25
N LEU A 133 2.60 -5.35 -8.37
CA LEU A 133 2.30 -6.28 -9.48
C LEU A 133 3.58 -6.89 -10.05
N ALA A 134 4.68 -6.12 -10.16
CA ALA A 134 5.95 -6.65 -10.60
C ALA A 134 6.51 -7.73 -9.66
N CYS A 135 6.40 -7.53 -8.34
CA CYS A 135 6.74 -8.53 -7.33
C CYS A 135 5.95 -9.83 -7.55
N ALA A 136 4.63 -9.76 -7.74
CA ALA A 136 3.82 -10.94 -8.08
C ALA A 136 4.27 -11.61 -9.40
N ARG A 137 4.54 -10.83 -10.46
CA ARG A 137 4.99 -11.36 -11.76
C ARG A 137 6.35 -12.04 -11.68
N SER A 138 7.28 -11.46 -10.91
CA SER A 138 8.59 -12.05 -10.63
C SER A 138 8.44 -13.45 -10.02
N ARG A 139 7.62 -13.56 -8.96
CA ARG A 139 7.36 -14.84 -8.26
C ARG A 139 6.66 -15.89 -9.13
N GLN A 140 5.82 -15.46 -10.07
CA GLN A 140 5.17 -16.32 -11.05
C GLN A 140 6.13 -16.80 -12.16
N GLY A 141 7.38 -16.34 -12.17
CA GLY A 141 8.35 -16.61 -13.24
C GLY A 141 8.08 -15.83 -14.53
N ARG A 142 7.14 -14.87 -14.51
CA ARG A 142 6.83 -13.97 -15.64
C ARG A 142 7.83 -12.82 -15.67
N LYS A 143 9.10 -13.16 -15.91
CA LYS A 143 10.24 -12.24 -15.76
C LYS A 143 10.13 -11.00 -16.65
N ASP A 144 9.73 -11.17 -17.91
CA ASP A 144 9.63 -10.04 -18.84
C ASP A 144 8.56 -9.03 -18.39
N ASP A 145 7.38 -9.51 -17.97
CA ASP A 145 6.31 -8.66 -17.44
C ASP A 145 6.75 -7.91 -16.18
N ALA A 146 7.44 -8.61 -15.26
CA ALA A 146 7.96 -8.02 -14.04
C ALA A 146 8.98 -6.91 -14.34
N LEU A 147 9.88 -7.14 -15.28
CA LEU A 147 10.91 -6.17 -15.65
C LEU A 147 10.33 -4.93 -16.32
N THR A 148 9.33 -5.08 -17.20
CA THR A 148 8.63 -3.92 -17.78
C THR A 148 7.97 -3.07 -16.70
N LEU A 149 7.27 -3.70 -15.75
CA LEU A 149 6.64 -2.98 -14.64
C LEU A 149 7.66 -2.31 -13.71
N LEU A 150 8.79 -2.96 -13.44
CA LEU A 150 9.88 -2.40 -12.62
C LEU A 150 10.57 -1.24 -13.32
N GLU A 151 10.79 -1.32 -14.63
CA GLU A 151 11.37 -0.23 -15.41
C GLU A 151 10.53 1.04 -15.28
N ASP A 152 9.22 0.93 -15.46
CA ASP A 152 8.28 2.04 -15.27
C ASP A 152 8.33 2.57 -13.83
N ALA A 153 8.23 1.68 -12.84
CA ALA A 153 8.14 2.05 -11.44
C ALA A 153 9.43 2.72 -10.91
N LEU A 154 10.60 2.14 -11.23
CA LEU A 154 11.91 2.63 -10.76
C LEU A 154 12.41 3.84 -11.57
N THR A 155 11.86 4.08 -12.76
CA THR A 155 12.04 5.35 -13.48
C THR A 155 11.23 6.46 -12.84
N ALA A 156 9.98 6.18 -12.46
CA ALA A 156 9.11 7.14 -11.79
C ALA A 156 9.58 7.46 -10.35
N ARG A 157 10.13 6.47 -9.64
CA ARG A 157 10.58 6.58 -8.26
C ARG A 157 11.97 5.95 -8.05
N PRO A 158 13.05 6.63 -8.48
CA PRO A 158 14.41 6.13 -8.37
C PRO A 158 14.85 5.81 -6.93
N GLU A 159 14.23 6.44 -5.93
CA GLU A 159 14.51 6.18 -4.52
C GLU A 159 14.11 4.75 -4.07
N MET A 160 13.31 4.04 -4.87
CA MET A 160 12.90 2.66 -4.57
C MET A 160 13.93 1.62 -5.02
N ARG A 161 15.00 2.00 -5.74
CA ARG A 161 15.99 1.05 -6.30
C ARG A 161 16.72 0.25 -5.22
N GLU A 162 17.09 0.89 -4.11
CA GLU A 162 17.74 0.22 -2.98
C GLU A 162 16.81 -0.83 -2.35
N ALA A 163 15.56 -0.45 -2.08
CA ALA A 163 14.55 -1.38 -1.58
C ALA A 163 14.31 -2.55 -2.57
N ALA A 164 14.27 -2.27 -3.87
CA ALA A 164 14.08 -3.29 -4.90
C ALA A 164 15.24 -4.29 -4.96
N ALA A 165 16.47 -3.86 -4.71
CA ALA A 165 17.63 -4.75 -4.67
C ALA A 165 17.51 -5.79 -3.54
N GLU A 166 16.92 -5.40 -2.41
CA GLU A 166 16.78 -6.22 -1.21
C GLU A 166 15.46 -7.02 -1.16
N ASP A 167 14.50 -6.67 -2.01
CA ASP A 167 13.16 -7.27 -2.02
C ASP A 167 13.20 -8.79 -2.33
N PRO A 168 12.76 -9.65 -1.40
CA PRO A 168 12.77 -11.10 -1.60
C PRO A 168 11.82 -11.56 -2.71
N ASP A 169 10.79 -10.79 -3.04
CA ASP A 169 9.87 -11.13 -4.14
C ASP A 169 10.53 -10.97 -5.51
N LEU A 170 11.62 -10.20 -5.57
CA LEU A 170 12.42 -9.97 -6.78
C LEU A 170 13.64 -10.89 -6.87
N GLU A 171 13.83 -11.80 -5.91
CA GLU A 171 14.88 -12.84 -5.94
C GLU A 171 14.95 -13.58 -7.30
N PRO A 172 13.84 -14.00 -7.95
CA PRO A 172 13.88 -14.65 -9.27
C PRO A 172 14.50 -13.81 -10.39
N LEU A 173 14.62 -12.49 -10.22
CA LEU A 173 15.18 -11.55 -11.20
C LEU A 173 16.63 -11.19 -10.90
N ARG A 174 17.19 -11.56 -9.74
CA ARG A 174 18.52 -11.09 -9.31
C ARG A 174 19.64 -11.38 -10.31
N ASP A 175 19.61 -12.52 -10.98
CA ASP A 175 20.63 -12.84 -11.98
C ASP A 175 20.35 -12.26 -13.39
N ASP A 176 19.20 -11.60 -13.61
CA ASP A 176 18.86 -10.99 -14.90
C ASP A 176 19.64 -9.68 -15.09
N PRO A 177 20.46 -9.54 -16.16
CA PRO A 177 21.23 -8.32 -16.41
C PRO A 177 20.36 -7.06 -16.53
N ARG A 178 19.10 -7.19 -16.98
CA ARG A 178 18.16 -6.07 -17.08
C ARG A 178 17.78 -5.59 -15.69
N PHE A 179 17.49 -6.50 -14.76
CA PHE A 179 17.18 -6.16 -13.37
C PHE A 179 18.37 -5.49 -12.69
N GLN A 180 19.57 -6.07 -12.88
CA GLN A 180 20.82 -5.51 -12.35
C GLN A 180 21.09 -4.08 -12.86
N GLU A 181 20.67 -3.75 -14.08
CA GLU A 181 20.75 -2.37 -14.57
C GLU A 181 19.72 -1.46 -13.88
N LEU A 182 18.48 -1.92 -13.70
CA LEU A 182 17.40 -1.14 -13.10
C LEU A 182 17.68 -0.73 -11.64
N ILE A 183 18.34 -1.59 -10.87
CA ILE A 183 18.62 -1.34 -9.43
C ILE A 183 19.92 -0.57 -9.19
N LYS A 184 20.71 -0.26 -10.23
CA LYS A 184 21.92 0.56 -10.07
C LYS A 184 21.54 1.98 -9.64
N THR A 185 22.22 2.44 -8.59
CA THR A 185 22.15 3.81 -8.07
C THR A 185 23.15 4.72 -8.77
#